data_AF-A0AAN6DIN1-F1
#
_entry.id   AF-A0AAN6DIN1-F1
#
_cell.length_a   1.000
_cell.length_b   1.000
_cell.length_c   1.000
_cell.angle_alpha   90.00
_cell.angle_beta   90.00
_cell.angle_gamma   90.00
#
_symmetry.space_group_name_H-M   'P 1'
#
loop_
_entity.id
_entity.type
_entity.pdbx_description
1 polymer ?
#
loop_
_entity_poly.entity_id
_entity_poly.type
_entity_poly.pdbx_seq_one_letter_code
_entity_poly.pdbx_strand_id
1 'polypeptide(L)'
;MSISLLRECTKNGKPIAFPEGQDISTAKTLILDGQEVSLDEKTGFVSGDKINHVLRTIYQCWLHSESNTTEYISDCEAKNIPVVSFLERTELISYLNGSSETCAYLQGAGPKAQPGGEKRTSTEEQGAAKKKRELDPFLREVLSNERNLIDHNRALQGTKPVDFSSVAKECEYKIIRAAKQKTKAKGKVPEKSTTSVGKNKEPIIILSPSASAILNMSNVKEFLQDGRFTNAADSGHSTSNMLQIVRNSKRFDKRMKFLAVSNVEKFFTKPEYWDRVVAVFTTGQEWQFKNYKYNQPSVLFQKVKGFYLYYNGDPIPDKIQQWNVQPIGIERTQRFKDRQTSEFLWESLERFMAGKGYR
;
A
#
# COMPACT_ATOMS: atom_id res chain seq x y z
N MET A 1 -20.52 25.13 -24.59
CA MET A 1 -20.67 24.96 -26.06
C MET A 1 -19.37 24.47 -26.70
N SER A 2 -18.21 24.91 -26.20
CA SER A 2 -16.89 24.41 -26.57
C SER A 2 -16.73 22.88 -26.57
N ILE A 3 -17.24 22.15 -25.56
CA ILE A 3 -17.08 20.69 -25.50
C ILE A 3 -17.92 19.92 -26.52
N SER A 4 -19.12 20.41 -26.86
CA SER A 4 -19.98 19.79 -27.87
C SER A 4 -19.40 19.96 -29.27
N LEU A 5 -18.77 21.11 -29.55
CA LEU A 5 -18.03 21.35 -30.79
C LEU A 5 -16.80 20.44 -30.89
N LEU A 6 -16.06 20.29 -29.79
CA LEU A 6 -14.93 19.36 -29.74
C LEU A 6 -15.38 17.92 -30.03
N ARG A 7 -16.49 17.47 -29.41
CA ARG A 7 -17.08 16.15 -29.66
C ARG A 7 -17.48 15.96 -31.11
N GLU A 8 -18.08 16.97 -31.74
CA GLU A 8 -18.46 16.87 -33.16
C GLU A 8 -17.22 16.74 -34.05
N CYS A 9 -16.15 17.48 -33.74
CA CYS A 9 -14.90 17.39 -34.47
C CYS A 9 -14.22 16.02 -34.31
N THR A 10 -14.17 15.48 -33.09
CA THR A 10 -13.58 14.17 -32.80
C THR A 10 -14.40 13.02 -33.38
N LYS A 11 -15.73 13.10 -33.34
CA LYS A 11 -16.64 12.07 -33.89
C LYS A 11 -16.63 12.04 -35.42
N ASN A 12 -16.59 13.21 -36.06
CA ASN A 12 -16.66 13.32 -37.53
C ASN A 12 -15.28 13.39 -38.20
N GLY A 13 -14.19 13.32 -37.43
CA GLY A 13 -12.82 13.41 -37.96
C GLY A 13 -12.48 14.74 -38.62
N LYS A 14 -13.14 15.83 -38.18
CA LYS A 14 -12.91 17.18 -38.72
C LYS A 14 -11.53 17.71 -38.24
N PRO A 15 -10.87 18.59 -39.03
CA PRO A 15 -9.54 19.08 -38.67
C PRO A 15 -9.57 19.90 -37.37
N ILE A 16 -8.72 19.51 -36.43
CA ILE A 16 -8.44 20.24 -35.19
C ILE A 16 -7.00 20.76 -35.31
N ALA A 17 -6.82 22.08 -35.27
CA ALA A 17 -5.51 22.69 -35.45
C ALA A 17 -5.25 23.78 -34.42
N PHE A 18 -3.98 23.95 -34.08
CA PHE A 18 -3.50 25.14 -33.38
C PHE A 18 -3.21 26.26 -34.38
N PRO A 19 -3.28 27.54 -33.97
CA PRO A 19 -2.69 28.64 -34.73
C PRO A 19 -1.20 28.37 -34.98
N GLU A 20 -0.69 28.73 -36.16
CA GLU A 20 0.65 28.35 -36.63
C GLU A 20 1.75 28.50 -35.56
N GLY A 21 2.46 27.40 -35.29
CA GLY A 21 3.64 27.38 -34.42
C GLY A 21 3.38 27.31 -32.91
N GLN A 22 2.13 27.12 -32.46
CA GLN A 22 1.80 27.05 -31.03
C GLN A 22 1.53 25.62 -30.57
N ASP A 23 2.12 25.23 -29.42
CA ASP A 23 1.81 23.98 -28.71
C ASP A 23 0.71 24.22 -27.65
N ILE A 24 0.11 23.16 -27.13
CA ILE A 24 -0.99 23.20 -26.15
C ILE A 24 -0.63 23.97 -24.86
N SER A 25 0.65 24.18 -24.57
CA SER A 25 1.11 25.01 -23.45
C SER A 25 1.13 26.51 -23.75
N THR A 26 1.30 26.90 -25.01
CA THR A 26 1.45 28.30 -25.45
C THR A 26 0.21 28.85 -26.14
N ALA A 27 -0.63 27.98 -26.71
CA ALA A 27 -1.80 28.38 -27.46
C ALA A 27 -2.91 28.95 -26.56
N LYS A 28 -3.49 30.08 -26.97
CA LYS A 28 -4.67 30.69 -26.32
C LYS A 28 -5.98 30.20 -26.93
N THR A 29 -5.97 29.89 -28.22
CA THR A 29 -7.14 29.46 -28.99
C THR A 29 -6.86 28.12 -29.67
N LEU A 30 -7.92 27.36 -29.89
CA LEU A 30 -7.95 26.12 -30.65
C LEU A 30 -8.93 26.32 -31.81
N ILE A 31 -8.51 25.99 -33.03
CA ILE A 31 -9.37 26.08 -34.21
C ILE A 31 -10.09 24.75 -34.36
N LEU A 32 -11.41 24.78 -34.12
CA LEU A 32 -12.33 23.65 -34.26
C LEU A 32 -13.26 23.96 -35.43
N ASP A 33 -13.12 23.23 -36.54
CA ASP A 33 -13.98 23.40 -37.74
C ASP A 33 -14.05 24.85 -38.26
N GLY A 34 -12.89 25.54 -38.27
CA GLY A 34 -12.78 26.94 -38.69
C GLY A 34 -13.25 27.97 -37.66
N GLN A 35 -13.73 27.54 -36.48
CA GLN A 35 -14.09 28.42 -35.38
C GLN A 35 -12.98 28.48 -34.33
N GLU A 36 -12.56 29.69 -33.96
CA GLU A 36 -11.61 29.90 -32.87
C GLU A 36 -12.32 29.79 -31.52
N VAL A 37 -11.95 28.77 -30.75
CA VAL A 37 -12.47 28.53 -29.40
C VAL A 37 -11.35 28.77 -28.39
N SER A 38 -11.65 29.49 -27.31
CA SER A 38 -10.67 29.74 -26.25
C SER A 38 -10.37 28.45 -25.51
N LEU A 39 -9.09 28.09 -25.42
CA LEU A 39 -8.63 26.95 -24.63
C LEU A 39 -8.89 27.13 -23.13
N ASP A 40 -9.08 28.38 -22.69
CA ASP A 40 -9.35 28.74 -21.30
C ASP A 40 -10.86 28.87 -20.99
N GLU A 41 -11.74 28.48 -21.93
CA GLU A 41 -13.19 28.42 -21.73
C GLU A 41 -13.59 27.25 -20.83
N LYS A 42 -14.48 27.52 -19.87
CA LYS A 42 -15.08 26.50 -19.01
C LYS A 42 -16.04 25.62 -19.82
N THR A 43 -15.80 24.32 -19.80
CA THR A 43 -16.47 23.36 -20.70
C THR A 43 -17.76 22.79 -20.16
N GLY A 44 -18.03 22.99 -18.86
CA GLY A 44 -19.13 22.34 -18.16
C GLY A 44 -18.82 20.92 -17.70
N PHE A 45 -17.61 20.40 -17.93
CA PHE A 45 -17.16 19.14 -17.36
C PHE A 45 -16.72 19.37 -15.91
N VAL A 46 -17.49 18.85 -14.97
CA VAL A 46 -17.35 19.04 -13.53
C VAL A 46 -16.85 17.74 -12.92
N SER A 47 -15.60 17.76 -12.46
CA SER A 47 -15.04 16.66 -11.67
C SER A 47 -15.69 16.58 -10.28
N GLY A 48 -15.57 15.44 -9.60
CA GLY A 48 -16.12 15.19 -8.26
C GLY A 48 -15.90 16.31 -7.23
N ASP A 49 -14.83 17.10 -7.37
CA ASP A 49 -14.51 18.26 -6.53
C ASP A 49 -15.23 19.56 -6.94
N LYS A 50 -16.23 19.48 -7.83
CA LYS A 50 -16.95 20.61 -8.44
C LYS A 50 -16.08 21.55 -9.27
N ILE A 51 -14.89 21.11 -9.66
CA ILE A 51 -13.99 21.87 -10.51
C ILE A 51 -14.50 21.76 -11.95
N ASN A 52 -14.88 22.89 -12.54
CA ASN A 52 -15.25 22.97 -13.95
C ASN A 52 -13.97 23.03 -14.79
N HIS A 53 -13.65 21.94 -15.46
CA HIS A 53 -12.45 21.82 -16.26
C HIS A 53 -12.52 22.68 -17.51
N VAL A 54 -11.35 23.16 -17.89
CA VAL A 54 -11.16 24.07 -19.00
C VAL A 54 -10.93 23.27 -20.29
N LEU A 55 -11.21 23.87 -21.46
CA LEU A 55 -11.11 23.17 -22.75
C LEU A 55 -9.71 22.60 -22.99
N ARG A 56 -8.67 23.31 -22.56
CA ARG A 56 -7.28 22.86 -22.55
C ARG A 56 -7.10 21.50 -21.88
N THR A 57 -7.72 21.32 -20.71
CA THR A 57 -7.64 20.08 -19.93
C THR A 57 -8.34 18.94 -20.65
N ILE A 58 -9.51 19.20 -21.23
CA ILE A 58 -10.27 18.20 -21.99
C ILE A 58 -9.52 17.77 -23.24
N TYR A 59 -9.01 18.72 -24.01
CA TYR A 59 -8.26 18.43 -25.23
C TYR A 59 -6.96 17.66 -24.95
N GLN A 60 -6.26 18.01 -23.87
CA GLN A 60 -5.10 17.25 -23.41
C GLN A 60 -5.45 15.80 -23.02
N CYS A 61 -6.62 15.57 -22.43
CA CYS A 61 -7.10 14.21 -22.15
C CYS A 61 -7.38 13.41 -23.44
N TRP A 62 -7.90 14.08 -24.46
CA TRP A 62 -8.15 13.48 -25.78
C TRP A 62 -6.86 13.14 -26.53
N LEU A 63 -5.88 14.05 -26.52
CA LEU A 63 -4.58 13.84 -27.18
C LEU A 63 -3.87 12.58 -26.64
N HIS A 64 -4.02 12.34 -25.34
CA HIS A 64 -3.50 11.14 -24.69
C HIS A 64 -4.52 10.01 -24.60
N SER A 65 -5.58 9.97 -25.41
CA SER A 65 -6.60 8.91 -25.31
C SER A 65 -6.04 7.48 -25.40
N GLU A 66 -4.99 7.29 -26.21
CA GLU A 66 -4.30 6.00 -26.39
C GLU A 66 -3.04 5.84 -25.51
N SER A 67 -2.59 6.90 -24.83
CA SER A 67 -1.38 6.88 -24.00
C SER A 67 -1.66 6.35 -22.59
N ASN A 68 -0.64 5.71 -21.99
CA ASN A 68 -0.73 5.18 -20.64
C ASN A 68 -0.94 6.30 -19.59
N THR A 69 -1.63 6.00 -18.48
CA THR A 69 -1.94 6.98 -17.42
C THR A 69 -0.70 7.66 -16.84
N THR A 70 0.43 6.94 -16.72
CA THR A 70 1.68 7.51 -16.22
C THR A 70 2.26 8.58 -17.15
N GLU A 71 2.15 8.39 -18.47
CA GLU A 71 2.65 9.34 -19.48
C GLU A 71 1.77 10.59 -19.51
N TYR A 72 0.45 10.41 -19.49
CA TYR A 72 -0.51 11.50 -19.38
C TYR A 72 -0.28 12.37 -18.14
N ILE A 73 -0.10 11.76 -16.96
CA ILE A 73 0.17 12.52 -15.72
C ILE A 73 1.47 13.32 -15.85
N SER A 74 2.52 12.71 -16.40
CA SER A 74 3.81 13.42 -16.58
C SER A 74 3.73 14.57 -17.58
N ASP A 75 2.95 14.44 -18.66
CA ASP A 75 2.80 15.50 -19.67
C ASP A 75 1.91 16.65 -19.14
N CYS A 76 0.85 16.33 -18.39
CA CYS A 76 0.04 17.32 -17.69
C CYS A 76 0.86 18.11 -16.65
N GLU A 77 1.71 17.43 -15.86
CA GLU A 77 2.63 18.08 -14.93
C GLU A 77 3.64 18.98 -15.66
N ALA A 78 4.20 18.53 -16.77
CA ALA A 78 5.17 19.30 -17.56
C ALA A 78 4.54 20.56 -18.19
N LYS A 79 3.27 20.47 -18.62
CA LYS A 79 2.53 21.56 -19.26
C LYS A 79 1.69 22.39 -18.29
N ASN A 80 1.76 22.10 -16.99
CA ASN A 80 1.01 22.76 -15.92
C ASN A 80 -0.51 22.74 -16.14
N ILE A 81 -1.04 21.62 -16.63
CA ILE A 81 -2.46 21.40 -16.90
C ILE A 81 -3.06 20.56 -15.77
N PRO A 82 -4.24 20.92 -15.22
CA PRO A 82 -4.92 20.10 -14.22
C PRO A 82 -5.15 18.66 -14.67
N VAL A 83 -4.84 17.69 -13.82
CA VAL A 83 -5.02 16.26 -14.12
C VAL A 83 -6.48 15.87 -13.87
N VAL A 84 -7.08 15.18 -14.83
CA VAL A 84 -8.41 14.57 -14.68
C VAL A 84 -8.25 13.15 -14.11
N SER A 85 -9.12 12.75 -13.19
CA SER A 85 -9.03 11.42 -12.58
C SER A 85 -9.24 10.31 -13.62
N PHE A 86 -8.75 9.10 -13.34
CA PHE A 86 -8.83 7.99 -14.29
C PHE A 86 -10.28 7.63 -14.67
N LEU A 87 -11.21 7.64 -13.70
CA LEU A 87 -12.61 7.32 -13.93
C LEU A 87 -13.28 8.36 -14.83
N GLU A 88 -13.06 9.63 -14.53
CA GLU A 88 -13.54 10.77 -15.32
C GLU A 88 -12.95 10.79 -16.73
N ARG A 89 -11.66 10.50 -16.88
CA ARG A 89 -10.96 10.42 -18.16
C ARG A 89 -11.54 9.32 -19.06
N THR A 90 -11.83 8.14 -18.49
CA THR A 90 -12.39 7.02 -19.25
C THR A 90 -13.78 7.38 -19.79
N GLU A 91 -14.62 8.00 -18.97
CA GLU A 91 -15.97 8.42 -19.37
C GLU A 91 -15.94 9.60 -20.35
N LEU A 92 -15.05 10.56 -20.15
CA LEU A 92 -14.85 11.70 -21.06
C LEU A 92 -14.38 11.24 -22.45
N ILE A 93 -13.41 10.33 -22.52
CA ILE A 93 -12.93 9.78 -23.80
C ILE A 93 -14.07 9.02 -24.49
N SER A 94 -14.83 8.21 -23.74
CA SER A 94 -16.01 7.50 -24.25
C SER A 94 -17.11 8.44 -24.75
N TYR A 95 -17.20 9.66 -24.21
CA TYR A 95 -18.15 10.66 -24.69
C TYR A 95 -17.64 11.36 -25.98
N LEU A 96 -16.35 11.71 -26.00
CA LEU A 96 -15.70 12.41 -27.11
C LEU A 96 -15.55 11.54 -28.37
N ASN A 97 -15.25 10.25 -28.22
CA ASN A 97 -15.19 9.31 -29.35
C ASN A 97 -16.59 8.88 -29.85
N GLY A 98 -17.66 9.27 -29.15
CA GLY A 98 -19.04 8.93 -29.48
C GLY A 98 -19.49 7.54 -29.04
N SER A 99 -18.71 6.78 -28.26
CA SER A 99 -19.13 5.50 -27.67
C SER A 99 -20.26 5.66 -26.63
N SER A 100 -20.34 6.83 -25.98
CA SER A 100 -21.43 7.21 -25.08
C SER A 100 -22.08 8.51 -25.53
N GLU A 101 -23.40 8.59 -25.40
CA GLU A 101 -24.19 9.81 -25.65
C GLU A 101 -24.28 10.74 -24.44
N THR A 102 -24.04 10.20 -23.25
CA THR A 102 -24.14 10.90 -21.98
C THR A 102 -22.80 10.81 -21.23
N CYS A 103 -22.50 11.84 -20.44
CA CYS A 103 -21.37 11.86 -19.52
C CYS A 103 -21.87 12.41 -18.18
N ALA A 104 -21.71 11.62 -17.12
CA ALA A 104 -22.15 11.93 -15.76
C ALA A 104 -21.50 13.21 -15.20
N TYR A 105 -20.34 13.57 -15.73
CA TYR A 105 -19.56 14.73 -15.33
C TYR A 105 -19.89 15.99 -16.12
N LEU A 106 -20.80 15.96 -17.10
CA LEU A 106 -21.23 17.19 -17.78
C LEU A 106 -22.39 17.86 -17.04
N GLN A 107 -22.16 19.11 -16.64
CA GLN A 107 -23.14 19.95 -15.95
C GLN A 107 -24.30 20.25 -16.92
N GLY A 108 -25.38 19.50 -16.73
CA GLY A 108 -26.50 19.38 -17.67
C GLY A 108 -27.14 17.98 -17.64
N ALA A 109 -26.40 16.96 -17.19
CA ALA A 109 -26.97 15.72 -16.68
C ALA A 109 -27.42 15.93 -15.22
N GLY A 110 -28.68 15.63 -14.92
CA GLY A 110 -29.29 15.87 -13.61
C GLY A 110 -28.59 15.18 -12.43
N PRO A 111 -28.91 15.57 -11.17
CA PRO A 111 -28.06 15.27 -10.03
C PRO A 111 -28.18 13.82 -9.52
N LYS A 112 -26.98 13.28 -9.20
CA LYS A 112 -26.62 12.20 -8.26
C LYS A 112 -26.90 10.74 -8.63
N ALA A 113 -25.82 9.97 -8.82
CA ALA A 113 -25.50 8.75 -8.07
C ALA A 113 -24.05 8.29 -8.33
N GLN A 114 -23.22 8.23 -7.28
CA GLN A 114 -21.99 7.41 -7.29
C GLN A 114 -22.39 5.94 -7.21
N PRO A 115 -21.83 5.02 -8.02
CA PRO A 115 -21.96 3.60 -7.77
C PRO A 115 -20.79 3.13 -6.89
N GLY A 116 -21.11 2.73 -5.67
CA GLY A 116 -20.35 1.76 -4.92
C GLY A 116 -21.27 0.58 -4.58
N GLY A 117 -20.90 -0.63 -5.00
CA GLY A 117 -21.45 -1.87 -4.44
C GLY A 117 -21.87 -2.94 -5.46
N GLU A 118 -21.13 -4.04 -5.50
CA GLU A 118 -21.71 -5.39 -5.70
C GLU A 118 -22.81 -5.61 -4.62
N LYS A 119 -23.91 -6.34 -4.78
CA LYS A 119 -24.20 -7.56 -5.54
C LYS A 119 -25.72 -7.84 -5.52
N ARG A 120 -26.22 -8.37 -6.65
CA ARG A 120 -27.28 -9.39 -6.83
C ARG A 120 -28.80 -9.05 -6.73
N THR A 121 -29.43 -9.47 -7.84
CA THR A 121 -30.72 -10.16 -8.06
C THR A 121 -32.04 -9.38 -8.12
N SER A 122 -32.60 -9.42 -9.35
CA SER A 122 -34.03 -9.50 -9.77
C SER A 122 -34.97 -8.40 -9.28
N THR A 123 -35.80 -7.74 -10.10
CA THR A 123 -36.52 -8.18 -11.31
C THR A 123 -36.93 -6.92 -12.08
N GLU A 124 -37.21 -7.07 -13.37
CA GLU A 124 -37.76 -6.05 -14.28
C GLU A 124 -39.00 -5.34 -13.70
N GLU A 125 -39.12 -4.03 -13.93
CA GLU A 125 -40.23 -3.45 -14.72
C GLU A 125 -40.09 -1.92 -14.90
N GLN A 126 -39.91 -1.56 -16.17
CA GLN A 126 -40.50 -0.46 -16.95
C GLN A 126 -40.71 0.94 -16.34
N GLY A 127 -40.22 1.94 -17.10
CA GLY A 127 -40.21 3.35 -16.76
C GLY A 127 -41.55 4.07 -16.80
N ALA A 128 -41.61 5.15 -16.01
CA ALA A 128 -42.55 6.26 -16.19
C ALA A 128 -41.87 7.57 -15.77
N ALA A 129 -41.97 8.58 -16.63
CA ALA A 129 -41.40 9.91 -16.46
C ALA A 129 -41.79 10.58 -15.11
N LYS A 130 -40.79 11.09 -14.37
CA LYS A 130 -41.01 11.80 -13.09
C LYS A 130 -41.66 13.18 -13.33
N LYS A 131 -42.99 13.24 -13.15
CA LYS A 131 -43.67 14.47 -12.69
C LYS A 131 -43.10 14.87 -11.33
N LYS A 132 -42.79 16.16 -11.15
CA LYS A 132 -42.40 16.79 -9.88
C LYS A 132 -43.57 16.60 -8.90
N ARG A 133 -43.52 15.58 -8.02
CA ARG A 133 -44.52 15.38 -6.97
C ARG A 133 -44.46 16.57 -6.01
N GLU A 134 -45.57 17.28 -5.86
CA GLU A 134 -45.73 18.20 -4.74
C GLU A 134 -45.62 17.39 -3.45
N LEU A 135 -44.69 17.81 -2.58
CA LEU A 135 -44.49 17.21 -1.27
C LEU A 135 -45.66 17.63 -0.37
N ASP A 136 -46.21 16.67 0.37
CA ASP A 136 -47.26 16.87 1.37
C ASP A 136 -46.92 18.06 2.29
N PRO A 137 -47.87 19.00 2.54
CA PRO A 137 -47.68 20.10 3.47
C PRO A 137 -47.07 19.70 4.83
N PHE A 138 -47.47 18.55 5.37
CA PHE A 138 -46.93 18.04 6.64
C PHE A 138 -45.45 17.65 6.52
N LEU A 139 -45.09 16.96 5.44
CA LEU A 139 -43.71 16.55 5.19
C LEU A 139 -42.79 17.76 4.96
N ARG A 140 -43.32 18.82 4.34
CA ARG A 140 -42.59 20.08 4.16
C ARG A 140 -42.31 20.77 5.49
N GLU A 141 -43.27 20.76 6.42
CA GLU A 141 -43.09 21.31 7.78
C GLU A 141 -42.07 20.49 8.60
N VAL A 142 -42.14 19.16 8.53
CA VAL A 142 -41.16 18.27 9.18
C VAL A 142 -39.75 18.52 8.66
N LEU A 143 -39.56 18.57 7.34
CA LEU A 143 -38.26 18.85 6.73
C LEU A 143 -37.74 20.27 7.04
N SER A 144 -38.64 21.25 7.21
CA SER A 144 -38.25 22.61 7.59
C SER A 144 -37.68 22.70 9.01
N ASN A 145 -38.12 21.79 9.88
CA ASN A 145 -37.70 21.72 11.28
C ASN A 145 -36.57 20.68 11.53
N GLU A 146 -36.15 19.94 10.49
CA GLU A 146 -35.10 18.93 10.61
C GLU A 146 -33.73 19.58 10.86
N ARG A 147 -32.98 19.06 11.85
CA ARG A 147 -31.60 19.47 12.12
C ARG A 147 -30.66 18.29 11.93
N ASN A 148 -29.90 18.31 10.84
CA ASN A 148 -28.84 17.34 10.61
C ASN A 148 -27.67 17.59 11.55
N LEU A 149 -27.53 16.74 12.58
CA LEU A 149 -26.49 16.86 13.60
C LEU A 149 -25.10 16.50 13.06
N ILE A 150 -25.02 15.58 12.09
CA ILE A 150 -23.76 15.07 11.54
C ILE A 150 -23.96 14.77 10.05
N ASP A 151 -23.12 15.35 9.20
CA ASP A 151 -23.04 15.03 7.77
C ASP A 151 -22.13 13.81 7.55
N HIS A 152 -22.31 13.07 6.44
CA HIS A 152 -21.53 11.88 6.10
C HIS A 152 -20.02 12.16 6.15
N ASN A 153 -19.59 13.29 5.59
CA ASN A 153 -18.19 13.69 5.60
C ASN A 153 -17.68 14.02 7.01
N ARG A 154 -18.56 14.51 7.89
CA ARG A 154 -18.24 14.83 9.29
C ARG A 154 -18.21 13.58 10.17
N ALA A 155 -18.97 12.53 9.81
CA ALA A 155 -18.89 11.22 10.45
C ALA A 155 -17.58 10.48 10.15
N LEU A 156 -16.99 10.74 8.98
CA LEU A 156 -15.70 10.16 8.57
C LEU A 156 -14.48 10.88 9.17
N GLN A 157 -14.68 12.07 9.73
CA GLN A 157 -13.62 12.83 10.39
C GLN A 157 -13.57 12.49 11.89
N GLY A 158 -12.36 12.35 12.42
CA GLY A 158 -12.16 12.22 13.86
C GLY A 158 -12.60 13.48 14.61
N THR A 159 -12.97 13.34 15.88
CA THR A 159 -13.39 14.47 16.74
C THR A 159 -12.29 15.50 17.00
N LYS A 160 -11.02 15.14 16.74
CA LYS A 160 -9.87 16.03 16.88
C LYS A 160 -9.45 16.55 15.50
N PRO A 161 -9.26 17.87 15.32
CA PRO A 161 -8.69 18.43 14.11
C PRO A 161 -7.19 18.09 14.05
N VAL A 162 -6.85 16.96 13.43
CA VAL A 162 -5.46 16.52 13.24
C VAL A 162 -5.11 16.63 11.76
N ASP A 163 -4.13 17.47 11.45
CA ASP A 163 -3.62 17.63 10.10
C ASP A 163 -2.42 16.70 9.87
N PHE A 164 -2.56 15.76 8.94
CA PHE A 164 -1.51 14.80 8.56
C PHE A 164 -0.72 15.24 7.31
N SER A 165 -0.90 16.47 6.83
CA SER A 165 -0.20 17.00 5.66
C SER A 165 1.32 16.99 5.79
N SER A 166 1.84 17.15 7.01
CA SER A 166 3.28 17.06 7.30
C SER A 166 3.82 15.64 7.10
N VAL A 167 3.10 14.63 7.60
CA VAL A 167 3.43 13.21 7.44
C VAL A 167 3.33 12.80 5.97
N ALA A 168 2.31 13.30 5.25
CA ALA A 168 2.14 13.06 3.82
C ALA A 168 3.35 13.61 3.02
N LYS A 169 3.79 14.84 3.29
CA LYS A 169 4.99 15.44 2.67
C LYS A 169 6.26 14.66 3.01
N GLU A 170 6.38 14.18 4.25
CA GLU A 170 7.54 13.39 4.67
C GLU A 170 7.60 12.02 3.99
N CYS A 171 6.45 11.35 3.82
CA CYS A 171 6.31 10.14 3.01
C CYS A 171 6.64 10.39 1.53
N GLU A 172 6.17 11.49 0.96
CA GLU A 172 6.49 11.85 -0.43
C GLU A 172 8.01 12.01 -0.64
N TYR A 173 8.67 12.74 0.25
CA TYR A 173 10.10 12.98 0.15
C TYR A 173 10.93 11.71 0.39
N LYS A 174 10.63 10.96 1.45
CA LYS A 174 11.47 9.84 1.89
C LYS A 174 11.17 8.51 1.20
N ILE A 175 9.93 8.31 0.75
CA ILE A 175 9.48 7.03 0.19
C ILE A 175 9.28 7.19 -1.32
N ILE A 176 8.46 8.15 -1.76
CA ILE A 176 8.05 8.26 -3.16
C ILE A 176 9.19 8.77 -4.04
N ARG A 177 9.86 9.86 -3.66
CA ARG A 177 11.01 10.40 -4.42
C ARG A 177 12.19 9.44 -4.45
N ALA A 178 12.49 8.77 -3.33
CA ALA A 178 13.55 7.76 -3.27
C ALA A 178 13.26 6.55 -4.18
N ALA A 179 11.98 6.14 -4.30
CA ALA A 179 11.56 5.09 -5.23
C ALA A 179 11.66 5.55 -6.70
N LYS A 180 11.22 6.78 -7.01
CA LYS A 180 11.32 7.37 -8.36
C LYS A 180 12.76 7.60 -8.84
N GLN A 181 13.70 7.84 -7.92
CA GLN A 181 15.13 7.96 -8.28
C GLN A 181 15.76 6.58 -8.59
N LYS A 182 15.33 5.51 -7.91
CA LYS A 182 15.81 4.14 -8.20
C LYS A 182 15.34 3.60 -9.55
N THR A 183 14.24 4.10 -10.10
CA THR A 183 13.74 3.69 -11.42
C THR A 183 14.46 4.38 -12.59
N LYS A 184 14.97 5.61 -12.42
CA LYS A 184 15.76 6.31 -13.47
C LYS A 184 17.17 5.75 -13.70
N ALA A 185 17.71 4.95 -12.79
CA ALA A 185 19.07 4.39 -12.90
C ALA A 185 19.16 3.00 -13.58
N LYS A 186 18.05 2.43 -14.07
CA LYS A 186 18.05 1.12 -14.76
C LYS A 186 18.33 1.26 -16.26
N GLY A 187 19.58 1.62 -16.58
CA GLY A 187 20.12 1.63 -17.93
C GLY A 187 21.51 1.00 -17.97
N LYS A 188 21.71 -0.13 -17.28
CA LYS A 188 22.85 -1.05 -17.46
C LYS A 188 22.45 -2.41 -16.88
N VAL A 189 22.60 -3.45 -17.70
CA VAL A 189 22.24 -4.85 -17.41
C VAL A 189 22.90 -5.30 -16.10
N PRO A 190 22.17 -5.92 -15.14
CA PRO A 190 22.82 -6.58 -14.04
C PRO A 190 23.16 -8.00 -14.45
N GLU A 191 24.44 -8.28 -14.65
CA GLU A 191 24.99 -9.60 -14.36
C GLU A 191 24.54 -10.02 -12.96
N LYS A 192 24.27 -11.33 -12.81
CA LYS A 192 23.81 -12.01 -11.59
C LYS A 192 24.47 -11.43 -10.33
N SER A 193 23.82 -10.44 -9.72
CA SER A 193 24.21 -9.94 -8.41
C SER A 193 23.64 -10.91 -7.39
N THR A 194 24.49 -11.81 -6.92
CA THR A 194 24.39 -12.34 -5.57
C THR A 194 24.11 -11.15 -4.67
N THR A 195 22.90 -11.10 -4.11
CA THR A 195 22.46 -10.07 -3.16
C THR A 195 23.56 -9.86 -2.14
N SER A 196 24.23 -8.71 -2.21
CA SER A 196 25.15 -8.27 -1.18
C SER A 196 24.30 -7.94 0.05
N VAL A 197 23.94 -8.99 0.80
CA VAL A 197 23.43 -8.89 2.17
C VAL A 197 24.34 -7.89 2.87
N GLY A 198 23.78 -6.79 3.39
CA GLY A 198 24.55 -5.67 3.93
C GLY A 198 25.55 -6.16 4.98
N LYS A 199 26.80 -6.37 4.55
CA LYS A 199 27.82 -7.16 5.26
C LYS A 199 28.21 -6.59 6.64
N ASN A 200 27.78 -5.37 6.93
CA ASN A 200 28.11 -4.64 8.17
C ASN A 200 26.89 -4.24 9.01
N LYS A 201 25.66 -4.67 8.66
CA LYS A 201 24.46 -4.34 9.45
C LYS A 201 24.10 -5.50 10.37
N GLU A 202 23.60 -5.16 11.56
CA GLU A 202 23.19 -6.15 12.57
C GLU A 202 22.05 -7.05 12.05
N PRO A 203 22.20 -8.38 12.07
CA PRO A 203 21.14 -9.33 11.71
C PRO A 203 19.95 -9.24 12.67
N ILE A 204 18.74 -9.47 12.14
CA ILE A 204 17.48 -9.38 12.89
C ILE A 204 16.91 -10.78 13.14
N ILE A 205 16.44 -10.99 14.37
CA ILE A 205 15.66 -12.14 14.81
C ILE A 205 14.25 -11.65 15.13
N ILE A 206 13.23 -12.25 14.51
CA ILE A 206 11.84 -11.90 14.77
C ILE A 206 11.25 -12.91 15.75
N LEU A 207 10.63 -12.43 16.83
CA LEU A 207 9.89 -13.24 17.78
C LEU A 207 8.40 -13.23 17.44
N SER A 208 7.68 -14.28 17.87
CA SER A 208 6.23 -14.29 17.75
C SER A 208 5.63 -13.22 18.67
N PRO A 209 4.68 -12.39 18.18
CA PRO A 209 3.96 -11.43 19.01
C PRO A 209 2.91 -12.09 19.93
N SER A 210 2.76 -13.42 19.87
CA SER A 210 1.76 -14.15 20.66
C SER A 210 2.14 -14.19 22.14
N ALA A 211 1.17 -13.91 23.03
CA ALA A 211 1.36 -14.00 24.48
C ALA A 211 1.67 -15.43 24.96
N SER A 212 1.24 -16.45 24.21
CA SER A 212 1.52 -17.86 24.52
C SER A 212 2.85 -18.37 23.95
N ALA A 213 3.66 -17.50 23.34
CA ALA A 213 4.98 -17.89 22.86
C ALA A 213 5.89 -18.26 24.04
N ILE A 214 6.51 -19.44 23.97
CA ILE A 214 7.49 -19.92 24.96
C ILE A 214 8.66 -18.92 25.07
N LEU A 215 9.11 -18.39 23.93
CA LEU A 215 10.15 -17.38 23.86
C LEU A 215 9.58 -16.04 23.40
N ASN A 216 9.80 -14.99 24.19
CA ASN A 216 9.29 -13.64 23.97
C ASN A 216 10.33 -12.58 24.41
N MET A 217 9.94 -11.31 24.45
CA MET A 217 10.86 -10.23 24.81
C MET A 217 11.32 -10.21 26.27
N SER A 218 10.66 -10.89 27.20
CA SER A 218 11.14 -10.92 28.58
C SER A 218 12.26 -11.95 28.78
N ASN A 219 12.24 -13.08 28.08
CA ASN A 219 13.18 -14.19 28.30
C ASN A 219 14.18 -14.45 27.15
N VAL A 220 13.98 -13.89 25.94
CA VAL A 220 14.85 -14.15 24.77
C VAL A 220 16.32 -13.84 25.04
N LYS A 221 16.59 -12.79 25.82
CA LYS A 221 17.94 -12.32 26.09
C LYS A 221 18.69 -13.33 26.96
N GLU A 222 18.12 -13.73 28.09
CA GLU A 222 18.71 -14.72 29.00
C GLU A 222 18.89 -16.08 28.31
N PHE A 223 17.91 -16.48 27.50
CA PHE A 223 17.98 -17.75 26.79
C PHE A 223 19.05 -17.78 25.70
N LEU A 224 19.10 -16.76 24.84
CA LEU A 224 20.03 -16.74 23.71
C LEU A 224 21.45 -16.27 24.11
N GLN A 225 21.61 -15.45 25.16
CA GLN A 225 22.95 -15.04 25.62
C GLN A 225 23.53 -15.99 26.65
N ASP A 226 22.76 -16.31 27.69
CA ASP A 226 23.26 -17.01 28.87
C ASP A 226 22.89 -18.51 28.87
N GLY A 227 22.03 -18.94 27.94
CA GLY A 227 21.58 -20.32 27.84
C GLY A 227 20.63 -20.72 28.97
N ARG A 228 19.93 -19.75 29.58
CA ARG A 228 19.01 -19.98 30.69
C ARG A 228 17.59 -19.65 30.26
N PHE A 229 16.68 -20.62 30.31
CA PHE A 229 15.28 -20.37 30.02
C PHE A 229 14.51 -20.01 31.30
N THR A 230 13.77 -18.92 31.24
CA THR A 230 12.85 -18.45 32.27
C THR A 230 11.44 -18.38 31.68
N ASN A 231 10.43 -18.76 32.46
CA ASN A 231 9.06 -18.68 31.96
C ASN A 231 8.65 -17.21 31.83
N ALA A 232 7.83 -16.92 30.82
CA ALA A 232 7.27 -15.61 30.59
C ALA A 232 6.46 -15.06 31.78
N ALA A 233 5.85 -15.92 32.59
CA ALA A 233 5.08 -15.53 33.78
C ALA A 233 5.99 -15.07 34.93
N ASP A 234 7.18 -15.65 35.03
CA ASP A 234 8.15 -15.35 36.10
C ASP A 234 9.03 -14.15 35.76
N SER A 235 9.16 -13.86 34.45
CA SER A 235 9.95 -12.77 33.90
C SER A 235 9.05 -11.56 33.69
N GLY A 236 9.24 -10.49 34.47
CA GLY A 236 8.41 -9.28 34.42
C GLY A 236 8.13 -8.79 32.98
N HIS A 237 6.97 -8.16 32.78
CA HIS A 237 6.52 -7.71 31.46
C HIS A 237 7.52 -6.69 30.88
N SER A 238 8.28 -7.10 29.86
CA SER A 238 9.15 -6.19 29.12
C SER A 238 8.30 -5.32 28.20
N THR A 239 8.31 -4.01 28.43
CA THR A 239 7.64 -3.03 27.54
C THR A 239 8.44 -2.75 26.27
N SER A 240 9.67 -3.28 26.18
CA SER A 240 10.52 -3.08 25.01
C SER A 240 10.13 -4.02 23.87
N ASN A 241 9.87 -3.45 22.69
CA ASN A 241 9.58 -4.20 21.47
C ASN A 241 10.86 -4.57 20.69
N MET A 242 12.02 -4.19 21.21
CA MET A 242 13.32 -4.36 20.58
C MET A 242 14.40 -4.61 21.63
N LEU A 243 15.21 -5.63 21.42
CA LEU A 243 16.33 -5.98 22.30
C LEU A 243 17.56 -6.34 21.49
N GLN A 244 18.73 -5.91 21.98
CA GLN A 244 19.99 -6.30 21.39
C GLN A 244 20.53 -7.55 22.10
N ILE A 245 20.88 -8.56 21.31
CA ILE A 245 21.45 -9.83 21.77
C ILE A 245 22.87 -9.90 21.24
N VAL A 246 23.82 -10.15 22.14
CA VAL A 246 25.23 -10.27 21.78
C VAL A 246 25.64 -11.73 21.88
N ARG A 247 26.20 -12.25 20.80
CA ARG A 247 26.69 -13.62 20.70
C ARG A 247 28.15 -13.63 20.27
N ASN A 248 28.99 -14.32 21.04
CA ASN A 248 30.35 -14.64 20.64
C ASN A 248 30.28 -15.88 19.75
N SER A 249 30.28 -15.68 18.43
CA SER A 249 30.17 -16.77 17.48
C SER A 249 31.50 -17.50 17.37
N LYS A 250 31.49 -18.81 17.64
CA LYS A 250 32.66 -19.67 17.43
C LYS A 250 32.90 -19.94 15.93
N ARG A 251 31.83 -19.98 15.13
CA ARG A 251 31.92 -20.23 13.68
C ARG A 251 32.57 -19.07 12.93
N PHE A 252 32.22 -17.85 13.30
CA PHE A 252 32.70 -16.62 12.64
C PHE A 252 33.86 -15.96 13.39
N ASP A 253 34.32 -16.57 14.48
CA ASP A 253 35.35 -16.06 15.40
C ASP A 253 35.19 -14.57 15.74
N LYS A 254 33.93 -14.14 15.97
CA LYS A 254 33.61 -12.73 16.19
C LYS A 254 32.44 -12.53 17.13
N ARG A 255 32.46 -11.39 17.82
CA ARG A 255 31.35 -10.92 18.64
C ARG A 255 30.29 -10.27 17.75
N MET A 256 29.19 -10.98 17.52
CA MET A 256 28.06 -10.53 16.70
C MET A 256 26.98 -9.92 17.58
N LYS A 257 26.34 -8.87 17.05
CA LYS A 257 25.16 -8.24 17.63
C LYS A 257 23.95 -8.57 16.76
N PHE A 258 22.92 -9.11 17.39
CA PHE A 258 21.63 -9.44 16.79
C PHE A 258 20.57 -8.53 17.38
N LEU A 259 19.59 -8.17 16.55
CA LEU A 259 18.45 -7.38 16.98
C LEU A 259 17.21 -8.28 17.06
N ALA A 260 16.69 -8.49 18.27
CA ALA A 260 15.45 -9.22 18.50
C ALA A 260 14.27 -8.25 18.48
N VAL A 261 13.23 -8.56 17.69
CA VAL A 261 12.05 -7.70 17.50
C VAL A 261 10.76 -8.53 17.60
N SER A 262 9.75 -8.04 18.32
CA SER A 262 8.46 -8.73 18.50
C SER A 262 7.36 -8.16 17.59
N ASN A 263 7.43 -6.87 17.29
CA ASN A 263 6.47 -6.19 16.43
C ASN A 263 7.15 -5.67 15.15
N VAL A 264 6.80 -6.31 14.04
CA VAL A 264 7.35 -6.02 12.72
C VAL A 264 6.77 -4.72 12.15
N GLU A 265 5.48 -4.42 12.36
CA GLU A 265 4.82 -3.23 11.78
C GLU A 265 5.45 -1.93 12.25
N LYS A 266 5.77 -1.82 13.54
CA LYS A 266 6.38 -0.61 14.10
C LYS A 266 7.85 -0.47 13.71
N PHE A 267 8.55 -1.58 13.48
CA PHE A 267 10.00 -1.58 13.31
C PHE A 267 10.44 -1.61 11.83
N PHE A 268 9.72 -2.33 10.97
CA PHE A 268 10.10 -2.55 9.58
C PHE A 268 9.61 -1.42 8.67
N THR A 269 9.97 -0.18 9.00
CA THR A 269 9.63 1.02 8.22
C THR A 269 10.37 1.10 6.88
N LYS A 270 11.51 0.41 6.75
CA LYS A 270 12.32 0.35 5.52
C LYS A 270 12.34 -1.07 4.96
N PRO A 271 12.15 -1.26 3.64
CA PRO A 271 12.21 -2.59 3.00
C PRO A 271 13.54 -3.34 3.22
N GLU A 272 14.64 -2.60 3.40
CA GLU A 272 15.99 -3.15 3.65
C GLU A 272 16.08 -3.96 4.95
N TYR A 273 15.20 -3.73 5.92
CA TYR A 273 15.23 -4.46 7.19
C TYR A 273 14.95 -5.95 6.99
N TRP A 274 14.09 -6.29 6.03
CA TRP A 274 13.80 -7.68 5.68
C TRP A 274 15.01 -8.46 5.17
N ASP A 275 15.95 -7.78 4.53
CA ASP A 275 17.16 -8.42 4.00
C ASP A 275 18.17 -8.76 5.12
N ARG A 276 17.98 -8.19 6.32
CA ARG A 276 18.75 -8.50 7.53
C ARG A 276 18.13 -9.60 8.38
N VAL A 277 16.91 -10.06 8.06
CA VAL A 277 16.23 -11.07 8.88
C VAL A 277 16.89 -12.43 8.64
N VAL A 278 17.45 -12.99 9.71
CA VAL A 278 18.13 -14.28 9.67
C VAL A 278 17.28 -15.40 10.26
N ALA A 279 16.44 -15.09 11.25
CA ALA A 279 15.59 -16.06 11.92
C ALA A 279 14.21 -15.50 12.28
N VAL A 280 13.21 -16.38 12.27
CA VAL A 280 11.84 -16.12 12.74
C VAL A 280 11.43 -17.24 13.70
N PHE A 281 11.04 -16.87 14.90
CA PHE A 281 10.41 -17.76 15.86
C PHE A 281 8.90 -17.75 15.65
N THR A 282 8.29 -18.92 15.51
CA THR A 282 6.85 -19.04 15.30
C THR A 282 6.19 -19.91 16.37
N THR A 283 4.92 -19.61 16.65
CA THR A 283 4.02 -20.45 17.45
C THR A 283 3.17 -21.39 16.57
N GLY A 284 3.44 -21.43 15.26
CA GLY A 284 2.69 -22.25 14.30
C GLY A 284 1.41 -21.59 13.80
N GLN A 285 1.12 -20.33 14.14
CA GLN A 285 -0.11 -19.66 13.73
C GLN A 285 0.12 -18.80 12.48
N GLU A 286 -0.65 -19.03 11.42
CA GLU A 286 -0.45 -18.36 10.12
C GLU A 286 -0.65 -16.85 10.18
N TRP A 287 -1.55 -16.38 11.05
CA TRP A 287 -1.82 -14.95 11.22
C TRP A 287 -0.57 -14.16 11.59
N GLN A 288 0.43 -14.81 12.21
CA GLN A 288 1.71 -14.19 12.58
C GLN A 288 2.41 -13.54 11.38
N PHE A 289 2.28 -14.15 10.19
CA PHE A 289 3.01 -13.75 8.99
C PHE A 289 2.25 -12.76 8.11
N LYS A 290 1.00 -12.41 8.45
CA LYS A 290 0.12 -11.59 7.61
C LYS A 290 0.75 -10.27 7.17
N ASN A 291 1.52 -9.64 8.06
CA ASN A 291 2.15 -8.34 7.85
C ASN A 291 3.65 -8.46 7.51
N TYR A 292 4.12 -9.64 7.14
CA TYR A 292 5.51 -9.88 6.75
C TYR A 292 5.70 -9.62 5.25
N LYS A 293 6.93 -9.31 4.82
CA LYS A 293 7.28 -9.19 3.39
C LYS A 293 6.94 -10.46 2.61
N TYR A 294 7.06 -11.62 3.26
CA TYR A 294 6.60 -12.91 2.76
C TYR A 294 5.54 -13.45 3.72
N ASN A 295 4.28 -13.36 3.31
CA ASN A 295 3.13 -13.76 4.13
C ASN A 295 2.85 -15.27 4.09
N GLN A 296 3.27 -15.96 3.02
CA GLN A 296 3.17 -17.41 2.91
C GLN A 296 4.32 -18.09 3.66
N PRO A 297 4.03 -18.96 4.66
CA PRO A 297 5.07 -19.62 5.46
C PRO A 297 6.09 -20.38 4.63
N SER A 298 5.64 -21.16 3.62
CA SER A 298 6.52 -21.96 2.77
C SER A 298 7.55 -21.10 2.02
N VAL A 299 7.15 -19.91 1.56
CA VAL A 299 8.06 -18.97 0.87
C VAL A 299 8.96 -18.24 1.87
N LEU A 300 8.42 -17.87 3.03
CA LEU A 300 9.16 -17.20 4.10
C LEU A 300 10.34 -18.07 4.58
N PHE A 301 10.09 -19.33 4.91
CA PHE A 301 11.09 -20.23 5.51
C PHE A 301 12.06 -20.85 4.51
N GLN A 302 11.85 -20.68 3.20
CA GLN A 302 12.90 -20.88 2.20
C GLN A 302 13.96 -19.76 2.25
N LYS A 303 13.55 -18.55 2.65
CA LYS A 303 14.42 -17.36 2.64
C LYS A 303 15.07 -17.08 3.98
N VAL A 304 14.40 -17.44 5.08
CA VAL A 304 14.78 -17.15 6.47
C VAL A 304 14.72 -18.44 7.29
N LYS A 305 15.57 -18.58 8.32
CA LYS A 305 15.52 -19.75 9.20
C LYS A 305 14.30 -19.69 10.13
N GLY A 306 13.44 -20.70 10.10
CA GLY A 306 12.32 -20.83 11.03
C GLY A 306 12.67 -21.67 12.26
N PHE A 307 12.23 -21.23 13.44
CA PHE A 307 12.27 -22.01 14.68
C PHE A 307 10.87 -22.13 15.31
N TYR A 308 10.51 -23.33 15.75
CA TYR A 308 9.31 -23.61 16.53
C TYR A 308 9.73 -24.19 17.87
N LEU A 309 9.48 -23.45 18.95
CA LEU A 309 9.78 -23.92 20.29
C LEU A 309 8.54 -24.61 20.87
N TYR A 310 8.76 -25.76 21.48
CA TYR A 310 7.72 -26.54 22.13
C TYR A 310 8.28 -27.15 23.43
N TYR A 311 7.39 -27.51 24.35
CA TYR A 311 7.82 -28.28 25.51
C TYR A 311 7.88 -29.77 25.16
N ASN A 312 8.91 -30.45 25.64
CA ASN A 312 9.03 -31.90 25.47
C ASN A 312 7.80 -32.60 26.04
N GLY A 313 7.18 -33.47 25.23
CA GLY A 313 5.92 -34.15 25.54
C GLY A 313 4.69 -33.52 24.89
N ASP A 314 4.76 -32.26 24.44
CA ASP A 314 3.67 -31.65 23.68
C ASP A 314 3.73 -32.07 22.20
N PRO A 315 2.56 -32.31 21.55
CA PRO A 315 2.52 -32.68 20.15
C PRO A 315 2.96 -31.52 19.25
N ILE A 316 3.81 -31.81 18.28
CA ILE A 316 4.25 -30.83 17.27
C ILE A 316 3.20 -30.81 16.14
N PRO A 317 2.63 -29.65 15.79
CA PRO A 317 1.67 -29.57 14.68
C PRO A 317 2.30 -29.94 13.33
N ASP A 318 1.62 -30.72 12.50
CA ASP A 318 2.13 -31.21 11.20
C ASP A 318 2.57 -30.07 10.25
N LYS A 319 1.88 -28.94 10.31
CA LYS A 319 2.22 -27.71 9.56
C LYS A 319 3.65 -27.21 9.79
N ILE A 320 4.23 -27.46 10.98
CA ILE A 320 5.61 -27.05 11.29
C ILE A 320 6.61 -27.78 10.37
N GLN A 321 6.38 -29.06 10.12
CA GLN A 321 7.21 -29.84 9.20
C GLN A 321 6.99 -29.38 7.76
N GLN A 322 5.75 -29.15 7.36
CA GLN A 322 5.40 -28.67 6.00
C GLN A 322 6.05 -27.32 5.67
N TRP A 323 6.18 -26.45 6.66
CA TRP A 323 6.76 -25.12 6.50
C TRP A 323 8.29 -25.10 6.55
N ASN A 324 8.96 -26.24 6.69
CA ASN A 324 10.43 -26.33 6.86
C ASN A 324 10.92 -25.50 8.07
N VAL A 325 10.15 -25.51 9.16
CA VAL A 325 10.50 -24.87 10.42
C VAL A 325 11.17 -25.88 11.33
N GLN A 326 12.29 -25.52 11.95
CA GLN A 326 13.01 -26.43 12.83
C GLN A 326 12.34 -26.48 14.22
N PRO A 327 11.84 -27.65 14.65
CA PRO A 327 11.33 -27.81 16.00
C PRO A 327 12.48 -27.86 17.02
N ILE A 328 12.32 -27.17 18.13
CA ILE A 328 13.29 -27.11 19.23
C ILE A 328 12.54 -27.42 20.54
N GLY A 329 12.89 -28.56 21.15
CA GLY A 329 12.31 -29.01 22.39
C GLY A 329 12.96 -28.35 23.60
N ILE A 330 12.14 -27.83 24.52
CA ILE A 330 12.55 -27.29 25.81
C ILE A 330 11.92 -28.14 26.91
N GLU A 331 12.67 -28.39 27.98
CA GLU A 331 12.15 -29.12 29.14
C GLU A 331 11.32 -28.19 30.03
N ARG A 332 10.25 -28.68 30.65
CA ARG A 332 9.45 -27.86 31.59
C ARG A 332 10.16 -27.62 32.92
N THR A 333 10.91 -28.62 33.39
CA THR A 333 11.54 -28.61 34.73
C THR A 333 13.06 -28.77 34.69
N GLN A 334 13.61 -29.48 33.70
CA GLN A 334 15.04 -29.79 33.60
C GLN A 334 15.83 -28.65 32.93
N ARG A 335 16.02 -27.54 33.65
CA ARG A 335 16.72 -26.33 33.16
C ARG A 335 18.20 -26.51 32.82
N PHE A 336 18.83 -27.60 33.27
CA PHE A 336 20.24 -27.87 32.94
C PHE A 336 20.48 -28.14 31.44
N LYS A 337 19.43 -28.56 30.71
CA LYS A 337 19.49 -28.77 29.25
C LYS A 337 19.35 -27.49 28.44
N ASP A 338 18.87 -26.40 29.03
CA ASP A 338 18.59 -25.15 28.32
C ASP A 338 19.83 -24.62 27.58
N ARG A 339 21.01 -24.72 28.21
CA ARG A 339 22.28 -24.30 27.61
C ARG A 339 22.62 -25.11 26.36
N GLN A 340 22.38 -26.42 26.40
CA GLN A 340 22.58 -27.30 25.25
C GLN A 340 21.61 -26.94 24.12
N THR A 341 20.33 -26.73 24.45
CA THR A 341 19.30 -26.33 23.47
C THR A 341 19.61 -24.98 22.84
N SER A 342 20.06 -24.00 23.62
CA SER A 342 20.46 -22.68 23.13
C SER A 342 21.68 -22.76 22.20
N GLU A 343 22.71 -23.53 22.55
CA GLU A 343 23.88 -23.74 21.68
C GLU A 343 23.50 -24.46 20.38
N PHE A 344 22.61 -25.45 20.42
CA PHE A 344 22.10 -26.13 19.23
C PHE A 344 21.33 -25.18 18.30
N LEU A 345 20.52 -24.28 18.87
CA LEU A 345 19.82 -23.24 18.11
C LEU A 345 20.83 -22.32 17.42
N TRP A 346 21.84 -21.85 18.15
CA TRP A 346 22.91 -21.02 17.59
C TRP A 346 23.67 -21.73 16.48
N GLU A 347 24.05 -22.99 16.67
CA GLU A 347 24.76 -23.76 15.64
C GLU A 347 23.94 -23.82 14.34
N SER A 348 22.64 -24.11 14.44
CA SER A 348 21.77 -24.14 13.27
C SER A 348 21.62 -22.77 12.61
N LEU A 349 21.51 -21.70 13.40
CA LEU A 349 21.37 -20.34 12.87
C LEU A 349 22.66 -19.89 12.19
N GLU A 350 23.80 -20.08 12.83
CA GLU A 350 25.11 -19.72 12.29
C GLU A 350 25.44 -20.51 11.03
N ARG A 351 25.07 -21.80 10.96
CA ARG A 351 25.20 -22.60 9.73
C ARG A 351 24.36 -22.01 8.58
N PHE A 352 23.13 -21.59 8.86
CA PHE A 352 22.27 -20.94 7.87
C PHE A 352 22.85 -19.59 7.42
N MET A 353 23.35 -18.79 8.37
CA MET A 353 23.98 -17.50 8.08
C MET A 353 25.24 -17.65 7.23
N ALA A 354 26.07 -18.65 7.49
CA ALA A 354 27.24 -18.94 6.66
C ALA A 354 26.83 -19.23 5.20
N GLY A 355 25.77 -19.99 4.99
CA GLY A 355 25.19 -20.24 3.65
C GLY A 355 24.63 -18.98 2.97
N LYS A 356 24.22 -17.97 3.74
CA LYS A 356 23.78 -16.65 3.24
C LYS A 356 24.95 -15.69 2.99
N GLY A 357 26.20 -16.11 3.21
CA GLY A 357 27.39 -15.30 2.96
C GLY A 357 27.83 -14.42 4.13
N TYR A 358 27.30 -14.64 5.34
CA TYR A 358 27.90 -14.09 6.55
C TYR A 358 29.24 -14.81 6.81
N ARG A 359 30.28 -14.04 7.15
CA ARG A 359 31.63 -14.53 7.44
C ARG A 359 32.12 -13.95 8.75
#